data_AF-A0A846HTE9-F1
#
_entry.id   AF-A0A846HTE9-F1
#
_cell.length_a   1.000
_cell.length_b   1.000
_cell.length_c   1.000
_cell.angle_alpha   90.00
_cell.angle_beta   90.00
_cell.angle_gamma   90.00
#
_symmetry.space_group_name_H-M   'P 1'
#
loop_
_entity.id
_entity.type
_entity.pdbx_description
1 polymer ?
#
loop_
_entity_poly.entity_id
_entity_poly.type
_entity_poly.pdbx_seq_one_letter_code
_entity_poly.pdbx_strand_id
1 'polypeptide(L)'
;MKIVEADGFEFRFEGALDAFVFDETDSTKPTFHGAPMKGVDIVAEFEDAYVYVELKDYDDPSIYDVLGATTKDETSSRQASFKWLKNYLKYKFRDSYLYRHAEQKVEKPIHYICLITFDNALNSRMQKSLKQELPVGKASRRWVQALATSCHVVNLDKWNENFPKWPVTRLAAAAAGGA
;
A
#
# COMPACT_ATOMS: atom_id res chain seq x y z
N MET A 1 16.34 -13.76 3.20
CA MET A 1 15.96 -12.33 3.24
C MET A 1 15.78 -11.87 1.81
N LYS A 2 14.66 -11.21 1.49
CA LYS A 2 14.40 -10.62 0.17
C LYS A 2 14.54 -9.11 0.26
N ILE A 3 15.11 -8.49 -0.77
CA ILE A 3 15.27 -7.04 -0.86
C ILE A 3 14.52 -6.58 -2.10
N VAL A 4 13.71 -5.53 -1.96
CA VAL A 4 12.97 -4.91 -3.05
C VAL A 4 13.15 -3.41 -2.97
N GLU A 5 13.49 -2.79 -4.10
CA GLU A 5 13.53 -1.33 -4.24
C GLU A 5 12.34 -0.87 -5.08
N ALA A 6 11.56 0.08 -4.57
CA ALA A 6 10.45 0.70 -5.28
C ALA A 6 10.27 2.15 -4.81
N ASP A 7 9.97 3.05 -5.75
CA ASP A 7 9.66 4.47 -5.49
C ASP A 7 10.66 5.21 -4.57
N GLY A 8 11.96 4.86 -4.66
CA GLY A 8 13.00 5.48 -3.83
C GLY A 8 13.10 4.94 -2.40
N PHE A 9 12.54 3.76 -2.14
CA PHE A 9 12.66 3.05 -0.87
C PHE A 9 13.22 1.64 -1.07
N GLU A 10 14.00 1.18 -0.10
CA GLU A 10 14.46 -0.21 0.01
C GLU A 10 13.69 -0.91 1.13
N PHE A 11 13.09 -2.06 0.81
CA PHE A 11 12.41 -2.95 1.75
C PHE A 11 13.23 -4.22 1.94
N ARG A 12 13.36 -4.66 3.20
CA ARG A 12 14.07 -5.91 3.53
C ARG A 12 13.11 -6.89 4.20
N PHE A 13 12.51 -7.81 3.44
CA PHE A 13 11.58 -8.79 3.99
C PHE A 13 12.33 -10.03 4.51
N GLU A 14 12.63 -10.06 5.82
CA GLU A 14 13.15 -11.25 6.48
C GLU A 14 12.08 -12.37 6.51
N GLY A 15 12.44 -13.58 6.10
CA GLY A 15 11.55 -14.75 6.08
C GLY A 15 10.62 -14.84 4.87
N ALA A 16 10.63 -13.87 3.95
CA ALA A 16 9.84 -13.96 2.72
C ALA A 16 10.39 -15.07 1.79
N LEU A 17 9.47 -15.91 1.28
CA LEU A 17 9.71 -16.86 0.20
C LEU A 17 10.00 -16.11 -1.10
N ASP A 18 9.27 -15.02 -1.32
CA ASP A 18 9.51 -14.11 -2.42
C ASP A 18 9.08 -12.67 -2.10
N ALA A 19 9.69 -11.71 -2.77
CA ALA A 19 9.24 -10.32 -2.73
C ALA A 19 9.67 -9.62 -4.01
N PHE A 20 8.75 -8.86 -4.62
CA PHE A 20 8.96 -8.28 -5.93
C PHE A 20 8.10 -7.04 -6.17
N VAL A 21 8.51 -6.21 -7.13
CA VAL A 21 7.72 -5.09 -7.66
C VAL A 21 6.54 -5.68 -8.43
N PHE A 22 5.32 -5.37 -7.97
CA PHE A 22 4.09 -5.97 -8.45
C PHE A 22 3.43 -5.13 -9.54
N ASP A 23 3.57 -3.80 -9.51
CA ASP A 23 3.15 -2.92 -10.61
C ASP A 23 4.27 -2.71 -11.65
N GLU A 24 5.05 -3.76 -11.89
CA GLU A 24 6.18 -3.74 -12.81
C GLU A 24 5.77 -3.19 -14.19
N THR A 25 6.61 -2.31 -14.75
CA THR A 25 6.37 -1.64 -16.03
C THR A 25 7.31 -2.13 -17.13
N ASP A 26 8.41 -2.78 -16.75
CA ASP A 26 9.33 -3.43 -17.68
C ASP A 26 8.76 -4.77 -18.16
N SER A 27 8.28 -4.78 -19.40
CA SER A 27 7.66 -5.96 -20.02
C SER A 27 8.59 -7.15 -20.23
N THR A 28 9.90 -6.97 -20.01
CA THR A 28 10.87 -8.08 -20.08
C THR A 28 10.94 -8.88 -18.79
N LYS A 29 10.42 -8.35 -17.69
CA LYS A 29 10.46 -9.01 -16.38
C LYS A 29 9.28 -9.97 -16.18
N PRO A 30 9.48 -11.08 -15.46
CA PRO A 30 8.44 -12.09 -15.24
C PRO A 30 7.28 -11.60 -14.36
N THR A 31 7.46 -10.48 -13.64
CA THR A 31 6.44 -9.87 -12.77
C THR A 31 5.58 -8.84 -13.50
N PHE A 32 5.86 -8.56 -14.78
CA PHE A 32 5.01 -7.71 -15.61
C PHE A 32 3.69 -8.39 -15.95
N HIS A 33 2.57 -7.77 -15.59
CA HIS A 33 1.25 -8.35 -15.80
C HIS A 33 0.70 -8.23 -17.24
N GLY A 34 1.13 -7.22 -18.02
CA GLY A 34 0.60 -6.98 -19.37
C GLY A 34 -0.90 -6.65 -19.44
N ALA A 35 -1.50 -6.21 -18.33
CA ALA A 35 -2.92 -5.95 -18.20
C ALA A 35 -3.17 -4.55 -17.57
N PRO A 36 -4.36 -3.96 -17.75
CA PRO A 36 -4.58 -2.52 -17.46
C PRO A 36 -4.94 -2.20 -16.01
N MET A 37 -5.07 -3.21 -15.12
CA MET A 37 -5.46 -2.99 -13.73
C MET A 37 -4.28 -2.45 -12.93
N LYS A 38 -4.55 -1.64 -11.89
CA LYS A 38 -3.49 -0.98 -11.13
C LYS A 38 -3.18 -1.76 -9.87
N GLY A 39 -2.14 -2.59 -9.92
CA GLY A 39 -1.62 -3.32 -8.77
C GLY A 39 -0.95 -2.42 -7.74
N VAL A 40 -0.80 -2.94 -6.51
CA VAL A 40 0.08 -2.37 -5.48
C VAL A 40 1.53 -2.38 -5.96
N ASP A 41 2.39 -1.58 -5.35
CA ASP A 41 3.76 -1.45 -5.83
C ASP A 41 4.62 -2.67 -5.50
N ILE A 42 4.42 -3.31 -4.33
CA ILE A 42 5.17 -4.50 -3.91
C ILE A 42 4.24 -5.60 -3.39
N VAL A 43 4.56 -6.85 -3.71
CA VAL A 43 4.02 -8.04 -3.03
C VAL A 43 5.16 -8.83 -2.41
N ALA A 44 5.01 -9.18 -1.13
CA ALA A 44 5.86 -10.14 -0.44
C ALA A 44 5.06 -11.40 -0.07
N GLU A 45 5.59 -12.56 -0.43
CA GLU A 45 5.03 -13.87 -0.12
C GLU A 45 5.82 -14.51 1.02
N PHE A 46 5.11 -14.90 2.07
CA PHE A 46 5.60 -15.67 3.20
C PHE A 46 4.98 -17.08 3.17
N GLU A 47 5.44 -17.95 4.06
CA GLU A 47 4.88 -19.31 4.18
C GLU A 47 3.38 -19.28 4.54
N ASP A 48 3.00 -18.38 5.45
CA ASP A 48 1.68 -18.29 6.06
C ASP A 48 0.86 -17.06 5.63
N ALA A 49 1.42 -16.16 4.82
CA ALA A 49 0.76 -14.91 4.45
C ALA A 49 1.25 -14.32 3.13
N TYR A 50 0.42 -13.46 2.55
CA TYR A 50 0.81 -12.46 1.55
C TYR A 50 0.77 -11.08 2.19
N VAL A 51 1.75 -10.23 1.86
CA VAL A 51 1.78 -8.82 2.24
C VAL A 51 1.76 -7.98 0.97
N TYR A 52 0.71 -7.17 0.82
CA TYR A 52 0.55 -6.22 -0.28
C TYR A 52 0.93 -4.84 0.23
N VAL A 53 1.85 -4.17 -0.47
CA VAL A 53 2.39 -2.88 -0.03
C VAL A 53 2.18 -1.84 -1.11
N GLU A 54 1.48 -0.76 -0.74
CA GLU A 54 1.33 0.43 -1.58
C GLU A 54 2.11 1.60 -0.94
N LEU A 55 2.93 2.28 -1.72
CA LEU A 55 3.71 3.44 -1.38
C LEU A 55 3.05 4.70 -1.92
N LYS A 56 2.93 5.72 -1.07
CA LYS A 56 2.67 7.09 -1.54
C LYS A 56 3.47 8.10 -0.74
N ASP A 57 4.39 8.77 -1.43
CA ASP A 57 5.09 9.93 -0.88
C ASP A 57 4.38 11.21 -1.31
N TYR A 58 3.89 11.99 -0.35
CA TYR A 58 3.23 13.27 -0.59
C TYR A 58 4.08 14.42 -0.08
N ASP A 59 4.37 15.36 -0.99
CA ASP A 59 5.09 16.59 -0.65
C ASP A 59 4.26 17.52 0.26
N ASP A 60 2.94 17.57 0.04
CA ASP A 60 2.02 18.37 0.86
C ASP A 60 0.86 17.52 1.42
N PRO A 61 1.02 16.91 2.60
CA PRO A 61 -0.04 16.21 3.30
C PRO A 61 -1.26 17.08 3.68
N SER A 62 -1.10 18.40 3.77
CA SER A 62 -2.14 19.30 4.30
C SER A 62 -3.39 19.35 3.41
N ILE A 63 -3.25 19.08 2.11
CA ILE A 63 -4.37 19.01 1.16
C ILE A 63 -5.32 17.84 1.46
N TYR A 64 -4.92 16.89 2.31
CA TYR A 64 -5.73 15.76 2.74
C TYR A 64 -6.31 15.95 4.15
N ASP A 65 -5.79 16.92 4.92
CA ASP A 65 -6.27 17.20 6.27
C ASP A 65 -7.52 18.09 6.27
N VAL A 66 -8.68 17.44 6.20
CA VAL A 66 -9.98 18.12 6.28
C VAL A 66 -10.19 18.84 7.63
N LEU A 67 -9.58 18.39 8.73
CA LEU A 67 -9.83 19.00 10.06
C LEU A 67 -9.09 20.33 10.21
N GLY A 68 -7.94 20.50 9.56
CA GLY A 68 -7.21 21.75 9.52
C GLY A 68 -7.75 22.78 8.51
N ALA A 69 -8.91 22.55 7.88
CA ALA A 69 -9.48 23.50 6.93
C ALA A 69 -10.13 24.68 7.66
N THR A 70 -9.88 25.91 7.18
CA THR A 70 -10.39 27.14 7.80
C THR A 70 -11.56 27.74 7.05
N THR A 71 -11.71 27.42 5.76
CA THR A 71 -12.82 27.87 4.92
C THR A 71 -13.67 26.70 4.41
N LYS A 72 -14.89 27.02 3.94
CA LYS A 72 -15.77 26.01 3.31
C LYS A 72 -15.19 25.46 2.01
N ASP A 73 -14.50 26.30 1.24
CA ASP A 73 -13.90 25.91 -0.03
C ASP A 73 -12.69 25.00 0.21
N GLU A 74 -11.85 25.33 1.19
CA GLU A 74 -10.77 24.44 1.65
C GLU A 74 -11.34 23.11 2.15
N THR A 75 -12.39 23.15 2.97
CA THR A 75 -13.03 21.93 3.49
C THR A 75 -13.48 21.03 2.34
N SER A 76 -14.16 21.59 1.34
CA SER A 76 -14.68 20.85 0.19
C SER A 76 -13.55 20.28 -0.67
N SER A 77 -12.51 21.08 -0.93
CA SER A 77 -11.32 20.66 -1.67
C SER A 77 -10.58 19.52 -0.97
N ARG A 78 -10.28 19.67 0.32
CA ARG A 78 -9.58 18.63 1.10
C ARG A 78 -10.41 17.36 1.25
N GLN A 79 -11.74 17.46 1.35
CA GLN A 79 -12.63 16.30 1.32
C GLN A 79 -12.56 15.56 -0.02
N ALA A 80 -12.50 16.29 -1.13
CA ALA A 80 -12.34 15.71 -2.45
C ALA A 80 -10.99 14.98 -2.57
N SER A 81 -9.89 15.60 -2.15
CA SER A 81 -8.55 15.00 -2.12
C SER A 81 -8.49 13.74 -1.25
N PHE A 82 -9.05 13.81 -0.03
CA PHE A 82 -9.12 12.65 0.88
C PHE A 82 -9.96 11.50 0.27
N LYS A 83 -11.10 11.82 -0.33
CA LYS A 83 -11.97 10.83 -1.00
C LYS A 83 -11.28 10.21 -2.21
N TRP A 84 -10.57 11.01 -3.00
CA TRP A 84 -9.78 10.54 -4.13
C TRP A 84 -8.71 9.56 -3.67
N LEU A 85 -7.92 9.91 -2.66
CA LEU A 85 -6.86 9.05 -2.14
C LEU A 85 -7.41 7.74 -1.57
N LYS A 86 -8.48 7.80 -0.77
CA LYS A 86 -9.16 6.60 -0.27
C LYS A 86 -9.59 5.68 -1.41
N ASN A 87 -10.19 6.24 -2.47
CA ASN A 87 -10.60 5.46 -3.63
C ASN A 87 -9.40 4.86 -4.36
N TYR A 88 -8.34 5.64 -4.56
CA TYR A 88 -7.10 5.18 -5.16
C TYR A 88 -6.54 3.95 -4.43
N LEU A 89 -6.31 4.05 -3.11
CA LEU A 89 -5.77 2.97 -2.29
C LEU A 89 -6.69 1.73 -2.26
N LYS A 90 -8.01 1.94 -2.28
CA LYS A 90 -9.01 0.88 -2.37
C LYS A 90 -8.88 0.10 -3.67
N TYR A 91 -8.70 0.79 -4.80
CA TYR A 91 -8.59 0.14 -6.11
C TYR A 91 -7.25 -0.59 -6.25
N LYS A 92 -6.14 -0.01 -5.78
CA LYS A 92 -4.82 -0.67 -5.70
C LYS A 92 -4.91 -2.07 -5.07
N PHE A 93 -5.58 -2.17 -3.92
CA PHE A 93 -5.80 -3.48 -3.29
C PHE A 93 -6.70 -4.42 -4.12
N ARG A 94 -7.85 -3.92 -4.59
CA ARG A 94 -8.85 -4.76 -5.30
C ARG A 94 -8.27 -5.34 -6.58
N ASP A 95 -7.57 -4.52 -7.35
CA ASP A 95 -6.95 -4.92 -8.60
C ASP A 95 -5.82 -5.94 -8.34
N SER A 96 -5.01 -5.72 -7.30
CA SER A 96 -4.00 -6.69 -6.86
C SER A 96 -4.60 -8.04 -6.45
N TYR A 97 -5.71 -8.02 -5.71
CA TYR A 97 -6.43 -9.24 -5.37
C TYR A 97 -6.92 -9.96 -6.63
N LEU A 98 -7.44 -9.25 -7.64
CA LEU A 98 -7.91 -9.87 -8.89
C LEU A 98 -6.76 -10.51 -9.68
N TYR A 99 -5.61 -9.85 -9.78
CA TYR A 99 -4.41 -10.43 -10.38
C TYR A 99 -4.01 -11.72 -9.67
N ARG A 100 -3.80 -11.63 -8.35
CA ARG A 100 -3.36 -12.78 -7.55
C ARG A 100 -4.40 -13.89 -7.53
N HIS A 101 -5.69 -13.58 -7.62
CA HIS A 101 -6.74 -14.57 -7.77
C HIS A 101 -6.62 -15.33 -9.09
N ALA A 102 -6.41 -14.62 -10.20
CA ALA A 102 -6.19 -15.23 -11.51
C ALA A 102 -4.89 -16.08 -11.55
N GLU A 103 -3.90 -15.71 -10.75
CA GLU A 103 -2.65 -16.47 -10.55
C GLU A 103 -2.77 -17.62 -9.54
N GLN A 104 -3.95 -17.84 -8.95
CA GLN A 104 -4.21 -18.83 -7.89
C GLN A 104 -3.34 -18.64 -6.63
N LYS A 105 -3.07 -17.37 -6.29
CA LYS A 105 -2.19 -16.91 -5.21
C LYS A 105 -2.96 -16.10 -4.15
N VAL A 106 -4.12 -16.61 -3.75
CA VAL A 106 -5.00 -16.00 -2.71
C VAL A 106 -5.41 -17.00 -1.63
N GLU A 107 -4.66 -18.09 -1.51
CA GLU A 107 -4.87 -19.19 -0.58
C GLU A 107 -4.39 -18.90 0.84
N LYS A 108 -3.53 -17.89 1.02
CA LYS A 108 -3.01 -17.43 2.31
C LYS A 108 -3.70 -16.12 2.74
N PRO A 109 -3.76 -15.83 4.05
CA PRO A 109 -4.09 -14.51 4.57
C PRO A 109 -3.37 -13.37 3.84
N ILE A 110 -4.12 -12.35 3.41
CA ILE A 110 -3.57 -11.17 2.73
C ILE A 110 -3.57 -9.97 3.68
N HIS A 111 -2.41 -9.41 3.96
CA HIS A 111 -2.25 -8.20 4.77
C HIS A 111 -1.93 -7.02 3.85
N TYR A 112 -2.77 -5.99 3.87
CA TYR A 112 -2.56 -4.78 3.08
C TYR A 112 -1.94 -3.67 3.93
N ILE A 113 -0.83 -3.09 3.48
CA ILE A 113 -0.13 -2.02 4.19
C ILE A 113 0.14 -0.88 3.21
N CYS A 114 -0.41 0.30 3.50
CA CYS A 114 -0.08 1.54 2.80
C CYS A 114 1.02 2.28 3.58
N LEU A 115 2.18 2.49 2.95
CA LEU A 115 3.23 3.37 3.46
C LEU A 115 3.00 4.79 2.92
N ILE A 116 2.57 5.72 3.78
CA ILE A 116 2.21 7.09 3.41
C ILE A 116 2.90 8.10 4.33
N THR A 117 3.49 9.15 3.77
CA THR A 117 4.24 10.19 4.50
C THR A 117 3.38 11.23 5.23
N PHE A 118 2.19 10.83 5.69
CA PHE A 118 1.37 11.66 6.57
C PHE A 118 1.80 11.54 8.04
N ASP A 119 1.31 12.47 8.86
CA ASP A 119 1.36 12.32 10.31
C ASP A 119 0.50 11.13 10.79
N ASN A 120 0.71 10.73 12.05
CA ASN A 120 0.03 9.57 12.64
C ASN A 120 -1.49 9.74 12.74
N ALA A 121 -1.98 10.97 12.94
CA ALA A 121 -3.41 11.24 13.12
C ALA A 121 -4.15 11.10 11.78
N LEU A 122 -3.62 11.70 10.72
CA LEU A 122 -4.16 11.61 9.37
C LEU A 122 -4.05 10.17 8.82
N ASN A 123 -2.95 9.46 9.08
CA ASN A 123 -2.81 8.03 8.78
C ASN A 123 -3.89 7.19 9.47
N SER A 124 -4.12 7.41 10.77
CA SER A 124 -5.16 6.70 11.53
C SER A 124 -6.56 6.95 10.96
N ARG A 125 -6.84 8.19 10.55
CA ARG A 125 -8.11 8.56 9.91
C ARG A 125 -8.26 7.89 8.54
N MET A 126 -7.21 7.90 7.72
CA MET A 126 -7.19 7.24 6.42
C MET A 126 -7.41 5.73 6.58
N GLN A 127 -6.69 5.08 7.50
CA GLN A 127 -6.86 3.66 7.81
C GLN A 127 -8.31 3.34 8.20
N LYS A 128 -8.92 4.13 9.10
CA LYS A 128 -10.31 3.94 9.52
C LYS A 128 -11.27 4.06 8.34
N SER A 129 -11.08 5.08 7.49
CA SER A 129 -11.95 5.28 6.33
C SER A 129 -11.76 4.19 5.26
N LEU A 130 -10.54 3.73 5.04
CA LEU A 130 -10.22 2.67 4.10
C LEU A 130 -10.82 1.33 4.54
N LYS A 131 -10.77 1.01 5.85
CA LYS A 131 -11.42 -0.18 6.43
C LYS A 131 -12.95 -0.19 6.32
N GLN A 132 -13.58 0.96 6.11
CA GLN A 132 -15.03 1.03 5.85
C GLN A 132 -15.38 0.65 4.41
N GLU A 133 -14.42 0.77 3.48
CA GLU A 133 -14.60 0.51 2.04
C GLU A 133 -13.98 -0.82 1.59
N LEU A 134 -13.03 -1.33 2.38
CA LEU A 134 -12.38 -2.62 2.19
C LEU A 134 -12.91 -3.63 3.22
N PRO A 135 -13.50 -4.75 2.78
CA PRO A 135 -13.99 -5.77 3.67
C PRO A 135 -12.82 -6.54 4.28
N VAL A 136 -12.53 -6.22 5.54
CA VAL A 136 -11.52 -6.91 6.35
C VAL A 136 -12.16 -8.10 7.06
N GLY A 137 -11.51 -9.26 7.00
CA GLY A 137 -12.03 -10.52 7.53
C GLY A 137 -13.20 -11.08 6.70
N LYS A 138 -13.97 -11.97 7.30
CA LYS A 138 -15.17 -12.57 6.68
C LYS A 138 -16.36 -11.64 6.83
N ALA A 139 -16.42 -10.61 5.98
CA ALA A 139 -17.42 -9.54 6.05
C ALA A 139 -18.87 -9.98 5.81
N SER A 140 -19.11 -11.20 5.34
CA SER A 140 -20.45 -11.77 5.13
C SER A 140 -20.48 -13.23 5.55
N ARG A 141 -21.65 -13.71 6.02
CA ARG A 141 -21.89 -15.13 6.33
C ARG A 141 -21.68 -16.05 5.11
N ARG A 142 -21.80 -15.51 3.90
CA ARG A 142 -21.56 -16.25 2.64
C ARG A 142 -20.07 -16.37 2.29
N TRP A 143 -19.22 -15.58 2.93
CA TRP A 143 -17.80 -15.52 2.59
C TRP A 143 -17.06 -16.67 3.27
N VAL A 144 -16.54 -17.58 2.46
CA VAL A 144 -15.70 -18.68 2.93
C VAL A 144 -14.26 -18.25 3.14
N GLN A 145 -13.84 -17.16 2.48
CA GLN A 145 -12.51 -16.56 2.55
C GLN A 145 -12.60 -15.04 2.79
N ALA A 146 -11.59 -14.48 3.45
CA ALA A 146 -11.42 -13.03 3.57
C ALA A 146 -10.71 -12.50 2.32
N LEU A 147 -11.09 -11.29 1.85
CA LEU A 147 -10.30 -10.62 0.82
C LEU A 147 -9.02 -10.05 1.42
N ALA A 148 -9.15 -9.27 2.50
CA ALA A 148 -8.04 -8.78 3.32
C ALA A 148 -8.17 -9.30 4.74
N THR A 149 -7.09 -9.79 5.34
CA THR A 149 -7.00 -10.15 6.75
C THR A 149 -6.74 -8.93 7.62
N SER A 150 -5.88 -8.02 7.17
CA SER A 150 -5.70 -6.71 7.81
C SER A 150 -5.44 -5.61 6.79
N CYS A 151 -5.59 -4.37 7.25
CA CYS A 151 -5.34 -3.15 6.49
C CYS A 151 -4.67 -2.14 7.42
N HIS A 152 -3.51 -1.63 7.02
CA HIS A 152 -2.71 -0.69 7.80
C HIS A 152 -2.34 0.52 6.95
N VAL A 153 -2.35 1.72 7.54
CA VAL A 153 -1.82 2.94 6.91
C VAL A 153 -0.84 3.54 7.89
N VAL A 154 0.44 3.58 7.52
CA VAL A 154 1.55 3.95 8.39
C VAL A 154 2.53 4.85 7.64
N ASN A 155 3.28 5.66 8.38
CA ASN A 155 4.48 6.32 7.86
C ASN A 155 5.71 5.45 8.09
N LEU A 156 6.87 5.93 7.65
CA LEU A 156 8.14 5.21 7.72
C LEU A 156 8.52 4.80 9.15
N ASP A 157 8.37 5.72 10.11
CA ASP A 157 8.70 5.45 11.51
C ASP A 157 7.79 4.36 12.08
N LYS A 158 6.47 4.48 11.87
CA LYS A 158 5.51 3.46 12.34
C LYS A 158 5.62 2.13 11.61
N TRP A 159 6.06 2.13 10.35
CA TRP A 159 6.40 0.89 9.68
C TRP A 159 7.52 0.16 10.42
N ASN A 160 8.65 0.84 10.64
CA ASN A 160 9.83 0.24 11.26
C ASN A 160 9.60 -0.15 12.73
N GLU A 161 8.74 0.58 13.45
CA GLU A 161 8.30 0.22 14.80
C GLU A 161 7.43 -1.06 14.81
N ASN A 162 6.45 -1.15 13.91
CA ASN A 162 5.48 -2.25 13.90
C ASN A 162 6.01 -3.52 13.22
N PHE A 163 6.93 -3.37 12.26
CA PHE A 163 7.46 -4.45 11.43
C PHE A 163 8.99 -4.49 11.48
N PRO A 164 9.60 -4.72 12.66
CA PRO A 164 11.06 -4.64 12.82
C PRO A 164 11.83 -5.69 12.00
N LYS A 165 11.17 -6.76 11.56
CA LYS A 165 11.73 -7.79 10.66
C LYS A 165 11.69 -7.39 9.19
N TRP A 166 10.94 -6.35 8.85
CA TRP A 166 10.73 -5.88 7.49
C TRP A 166 11.17 -4.42 7.31
N PRO A 167 12.38 -4.02 7.73
CA PRO A 167 12.72 -2.61 7.79
C PRO A 167 12.69 -1.96 6.40
N VAL A 168 12.34 -0.67 6.40
CA VAL A 168 12.28 0.19 5.22
C VAL A 168 13.19 1.37 5.40
N THR A 169 13.97 1.66 4.36
CA THR A 169 14.89 2.80 4.33
C THR A 169 14.61 3.63 3.08
N ARG A 170 14.58 4.95 3.23
CA ARG A 170 14.54 5.85 2.08
C ARG A 170 15.92 5.84 1.42
N LEU A 171 15.97 5.56 0.13
CA LEU A 171 17.18 5.65 -0.66
C LEU A 171 17.50 7.13 -0.87
N ALA A 172 18.78 7.50 -0.74
CA ALA A 172 19.21 8.83 -1.13
C ALA A 172 18.86 9.01 -2.62
N ALA A 173 18.27 10.16 -2.97
CA ALA A 173 18.19 10.54 -4.37
C ALA A 173 19.62 10.43 -4.92
N ALA A 174 19.83 9.62 -5.95
CA ALA A 174 21.11 9.57 -6.62
C ALA A 174 21.48 11.03 -6.91
N ALA A 175 22.57 11.50 -6.28
CA ALA A 175 23.05 12.86 -6.50
C ALA A 175 23.10 13.03 -8.01
N ALA A 176 22.25 13.92 -8.54
CA ALA A 176 22.16 14.16 -9.97
C ALA A 176 23.59 14.45 -10.44
N GLY A 177 24.19 13.46 -11.08
CA GLY A 177 25.58 13.49 -11.48
C GLY A 177 25.75 14.68 -12.39
N GLY A 178 26.61 15.60 -11.99
CA GLY A 178 26.98 16.73 -12.82
C GLY A 178 27.51 16.24 -14.17
N ALA A 179 26.99 16.85 -15.23
CA ALA A 179 27.69 17.15 -16.46
C ALA A 179 27.07 18.43 -17.02
#